data_AF-A0A961H9K9-F1
#
_entry.id   AF-A0A961H9K9-F1
#
_cell.length_a   1.000
_cell.length_b   1.000
_cell.length_c   1.000
_cell.angle_alpha   90.00
_cell.angle_beta   90.00
_cell.angle_gamma   90.00
#
_symmetry.space_group_name_H-M   'P 1'
#
loop_
_entity.id
_entity.type
_entity.pdbx_description
1 polymer ?
#
loop_
_entity_poly.entity_id
_entity_poly.type
_entity_poly.pdbx_seq_one_letter_code
_entity_poly.pdbx_strand_id
1 'polypeptide(L)'
;MEAFVFLLVVVLVFVLFRAWIRSGDQTARVVDGGVGAAAAVLRDARGGAAVVAYRNLEKTVGKEHGRSERSAVLASALASIRFDRSRLESPLVGEVSVKFGPGVEVYRDWVIRGQEAHDVEATTWAKVLTSGREFKDRDTRTAELQIVSASWSMRVPVDPDRANGARFVADQLNAITRSARPRAATSADIKALGSDMEAMLEKLVMASGASPAEKISELSDLRFGRLISDDEYEAAKSRILGI
;
A
#
# COMPACT_ATOMS: atom_id res chain seq x y z
N MET A 1 -6.50 -43.71 32.20
CA MET A 1 -7.95 -43.64 31.92
C MET A 1 -8.43 -42.24 31.51
N GLU A 2 -7.55 -41.21 31.48
CA GLU A 2 -7.94 -39.83 31.14
C GLU A 2 -7.75 -39.47 29.65
N ALA A 3 -6.76 -40.06 28.96
CA ALA A 3 -6.52 -39.81 27.54
C ALA A 3 -7.67 -40.27 26.61
N PHE A 4 -8.42 -41.29 27.03
CA PHE A 4 -9.53 -41.84 26.24
C PHE A 4 -10.80 -40.98 26.31
N VAL A 5 -11.02 -40.31 27.45
CA VAL A 5 -12.15 -39.39 27.65
C VAL A 5 -11.94 -38.10 26.85
N PHE A 6 -10.70 -37.60 26.78
CA PHE A 6 -10.36 -36.41 25.99
C PHE A 6 -10.54 -36.64 24.48
N LEU A 7 -10.14 -37.81 23.97
CA LEU A 7 -10.33 -38.16 22.56
C LEU A 7 -11.82 -38.30 22.22
N LEU A 8 -12.61 -38.90 23.13
CA LEU A 8 -14.04 -39.08 22.93
C LEU A 8 -14.78 -37.73 22.90
N VAL A 9 -14.43 -36.78 23.77
CA VAL A 9 -15.03 -35.44 23.81
C VAL A 9 -14.65 -34.64 22.56
N VAL A 10 -13.40 -34.70 22.12
CA VAL A 10 -12.96 -33.99 20.89
C VAL A 10 -13.67 -34.55 19.65
N VAL A 11 -13.82 -35.88 19.55
CA VAL A 11 -14.56 -36.51 18.44
C VAL A 11 -16.05 -36.20 18.50
N LEU A 12 -16.66 -36.18 19.69
CA LEU A 12 -18.08 -35.84 19.86
C LEU A 12 -18.36 -34.38 19.49
N VAL A 13 -17.49 -33.45 19.90
CA VAL A 13 -17.56 -32.03 19.50
C VAL A 13 -17.36 -31.87 17.99
N PHE A 14 -16.45 -32.64 17.38
CA PHE A 14 -16.22 -32.58 15.93
C PHE A 14 -17.40 -33.16 15.12
N VAL A 15 -18.06 -34.20 15.62
CA VAL A 15 -19.24 -34.82 14.99
C VAL A 15 -20.48 -33.93 15.17
N LEU A 16 -20.68 -33.33 16.33
CA LEU A 16 -21.79 -32.41 16.59
C LEU A 16 -21.60 -31.08 15.83
N PHE A 17 -20.38 -30.57 15.71
CA PHE A 17 -20.07 -29.40 14.87
C PHE A 17 -20.32 -29.69 13.37
N ARG A 18 -20.00 -30.90 12.90
CA ARG A 18 -20.33 -31.33 11.53
C ARG A 18 -21.82 -31.60 11.30
N ALA A 19 -22.56 -31.99 12.34
CA ALA A 19 -24.01 -32.23 12.25
C ALA A 19 -24.82 -30.91 12.31
N TRP A 20 -24.34 -29.91 13.05
CA TRP A 20 -24.95 -28.57 13.08
C TRP A 20 -24.78 -27.83 11.74
N ILE A 21 -23.67 -28.06 11.02
CA ILE A 21 -23.48 -27.57 9.64
C ILE A 21 -24.43 -28.26 8.63
N ARG A 22 -25.09 -29.37 9.00
CA ARG A 22 -25.85 -30.23 8.06
C ARG A 22 -27.37 -30.25 8.21
N SER A 23 -27.97 -29.49 9.13
CA SER A 23 -29.41 -29.59 9.44
C SER A 23 -30.17 -28.26 9.47
N GLY A 24 -29.83 -27.32 8.58
CA GLY A 24 -30.61 -26.10 8.34
C GLY A 24 -30.97 -25.93 6.85
N ASP A 25 -32.10 -26.54 6.47
CA ASP A 25 -32.88 -26.36 5.23
C ASP A 25 -32.21 -26.55 3.85
N GLN A 26 -32.39 -27.76 3.34
CA GLN A 26 -32.32 -28.12 1.93
C GLN A 26 -33.55 -27.58 1.18
N THR A 27 -33.41 -26.41 0.57
CA THR A 27 -33.93 -26.08 -0.78
C THR A 27 -33.25 -24.77 -1.20
N ALA A 28 -32.31 -24.86 -2.16
CA ALA A 28 -31.53 -23.76 -2.78
C ALA A 28 -30.11 -23.40 -2.25
N ARG A 29 -29.35 -24.24 -1.50
CA ARG A 29 -28.01 -23.86 -0.97
C ARG A 29 -26.91 -24.94 -0.99
N VAL A 30 -26.56 -25.51 -2.15
CA VAL A 30 -25.43 -26.48 -2.22
C VAL A 30 -24.38 -26.16 -3.31
N VAL A 31 -24.34 -24.93 -3.84
CA VAL A 31 -23.29 -24.50 -4.80
C VAL A 31 -22.56 -23.20 -4.36
N ASP A 32 -23.00 -22.54 -3.28
CA ASP A 32 -22.50 -21.19 -2.90
C ASP A 32 -21.28 -21.16 -1.93
N GLY A 33 -20.74 -22.32 -1.52
CA GLY A 33 -19.72 -22.36 -0.46
C GLY A 33 -18.35 -21.80 -0.84
N GLY A 34 -17.83 -22.14 -2.03
CA GLY A 34 -16.50 -21.74 -2.48
C GLY A 34 -16.48 -20.36 -3.14
N VAL A 35 -17.38 -20.15 -4.11
CA VAL A 35 -17.55 -18.85 -4.80
C VAL A 35 -17.98 -17.76 -3.83
N GLY A 36 -18.95 -18.03 -2.94
CA GLY A 36 -19.42 -17.07 -1.94
C GLY A 36 -18.33 -16.65 -0.96
N ALA A 37 -17.52 -17.60 -0.49
CA ALA A 37 -16.37 -17.30 0.38
C ALA A 37 -15.29 -16.48 -0.35
N ALA A 38 -14.96 -16.84 -1.59
CA ALA A 38 -14.00 -16.08 -2.39
C ALA A 38 -14.51 -14.65 -2.70
N ALA A 39 -15.80 -14.49 -2.96
CA ALA A 39 -16.43 -13.18 -3.15
C ALA A 39 -16.40 -12.34 -1.86
N ALA A 40 -16.62 -12.96 -0.70
CA ALA A 40 -16.50 -12.27 0.60
C ALA A 40 -15.06 -11.77 0.84
N VAL A 41 -14.05 -12.60 0.55
CA VAL A 41 -12.64 -12.17 0.62
C VAL A 41 -12.36 -11.00 -0.33
N LEU A 42 -12.85 -11.05 -1.57
CA LEU A 42 -12.69 -9.96 -2.54
C LEU A 42 -13.38 -8.66 -2.08
N ARG A 43 -14.57 -8.76 -1.47
CA ARG A 43 -15.31 -7.59 -0.95
C ARG A 43 -14.47 -6.80 0.05
N ASP A 44 -13.74 -7.49 0.90
CA ASP A 44 -13.01 -6.88 2.02
C ASP A 44 -11.56 -6.52 1.62
N ALA A 45 -11.00 -7.17 0.60
CA ALA A 45 -9.67 -6.88 0.07
C ALA A 45 -9.55 -5.45 -0.52
N ARG A 46 -8.36 -4.87 -0.43
CA ARG A 46 -7.98 -3.53 -0.93
C ARG A 46 -6.64 -3.60 -1.66
N GLY A 47 -6.33 -2.59 -2.47
CA GLY A 47 -5.06 -2.49 -3.19
C GLY A 47 -4.74 -3.73 -4.03
N GLY A 48 -3.46 -4.09 -4.12
CA GLY A 48 -2.99 -5.29 -4.81
C GLY A 48 -3.60 -6.60 -4.28
N ALA A 49 -3.98 -6.65 -3.00
CA ALA A 49 -4.66 -7.82 -2.44
C ALA A 49 -6.04 -8.06 -3.09
N ALA A 50 -6.72 -6.99 -3.54
CA ALA A 50 -7.98 -7.12 -4.29
C ALA A 50 -7.77 -7.78 -5.66
N VAL A 51 -6.64 -7.51 -6.33
CA VAL A 51 -6.28 -8.15 -7.60
C VAL A 51 -6.08 -9.66 -7.41
N VAL A 52 -5.33 -10.06 -6.37
CA VAL A 52 -5.13 -11.47 -6.06
C VAL A 52 -6.45 -12.14 -5.66
N ALA A 53 -7.26 -11.50 -4.82
CA ALA A 53 -8.56 -12.01 -4.42
C ALA A 53 -9.51 -12.19 -5.63
N TYR A 54 -9.48 -11.27 -6.59
CA TYR A 54 -10.26 -11.38 -7.83
C TYR A 54 -9.78 -12.56 -8.69
N ARG A 55 -8.47 -12.69 -8.91
CA ARG A 55 -7.89 -13.85 -9.62
C ARG A 55 -8.25 -15.17 -8.96
N ASN A 56 -8.33 -15.19 -7.63
CA ASN A 56 -8.73 -16.37 -6.87
C ASN A 56 -10.23 -16.68 -7.02
N LEU A 57 -11.09 -15.66 -7.02
CA LEU A 57 -12.51 -15.84 -7.35
C LEU A 57 -12.69 -16.42 -8.75
N GLU A 58 -11.99 -15.89 -9.76
CA GLU A 58 -12.02 -16.42 -11.13
C GLU A 58 -11.58 -17.89 -11.19
N LYS A 59 -10.49 -18.24 -10.51
CA LYS A 59 -10.01 -19.62 -10.41
C LYS A 59 -11.03 -20.54 -9.74
N THR A 60 -11.66 -20.10 -8.65
CA THR A 60 -12.69 -20.86 -7.93
C THR A 60 -13.89 -21.10 -8.82
N VAL A 61 -14.41 -20.06 -9.47
CA VAL A 61 -15.51 -20.18 -10.45
C VAL A 61 -15.13 -21.14 -11.58
N GLY A 62 -13.89 -21.04 -12.08
CA GLY A 62 -13.38 -21.93 -13.13
C GLY A 62 -13.28 -23.40 -12.73
N LYS A 63 -13.01 -23.68 -11.44
CA LYS A 63 -12.91 -25.02 -10.88
C LYS A 63 -14.29 -25.63 -10.59
N GLU A 64 -15.22 -24.82 -10.10
CA GLU A 64 -16.53 -25.27 -9.61
C GLU A 64 -17.60 -25.30 -10.72
N HIS A 65 -17.40 -24.56 -11.82
CA HIS A 65 -18.39 -24.42 -12.88
C HIS A 65 -17.86 -24.75 -14.30
N GLY A 66 -18.77 -25.28 -15.12
CA GLY A 66 -18.53 -25.56 -16.54
C GLY A 66 -18.26 -24.30 -17.35
N ARG A 67 -17.51 -24.41 -18.47
CA ARG A 67 -17.08 -23.26 -19.29
C ARG A 67 -18.22 -22.33 -19.70
N SER A 68 -19.40 -22.88 -19.99
CA SER A 68 -20.60 -22.14 -20.40
C SER A 68 -21.18 -21.24 -19.29
N GLU A 69 -20.94 -21.57 -18.03
CA GLU A 69 -21.56 -20.90 -16.87
C GLU A 69 -20.62 -19.92 -16.17
N ARG A 70 -19.30 -20.07 -16.33
CA ARG A 70 -18.28 -19.29 -15.60
C ARG A 70 -18.50 -17.78 -15.66
N SER A 71 -18.77 -17.24 -16.84
CA SER A 71 -18.95 -15.80 -17.03
C SER A 71 -20.19 -15.28 -16.29
N ALA A 72 -21.29 -16.03 -16.32
CA ALA A 72 -22.53 -15.67 -15.63
C ALA A 72 -22.38 -15.76 -14.11
N VAL A 73 -21.75 -16.83 -13.62
CA VAL A 73 -21.49 -17.03 -12.19
C VAL A 73 -20.55 -15.96 -11.64
N LEU A 74 -19.45 -15.67 -12.34
CA LEU A 74 -18.53 -14.60 -11.95
C LEU A 74 -19.22 -13.24 -11.94
N ALA A 75 -19.99 -12.91 -12.97
CA ALA A 75 -20.75 -11.65 -13.03
C ALA A 75 -21.75 -11.53 -11.87
N SER A 76 -22.47 -12.61 -11.55
CA SER A 76 -23.39 -12.67 -10.41
C SER A 76 -22.66 -12.47 -9.07
N ALA A 77 -21.52 -13.15 -8.87
CA ALA A 77 -20.72 -13.03 -7.65
C ALA A 77 -20.14 -11.63 -7.45
N LEU A 78 -19.72 -10.95 -8.53
CA LEU A 78 -19.24 -9.57 -8.47
C LEU A 78 -20.39 -8.58 -8.20
N ALA A 79 -21.57 -8.81 -8.81
CA ALA A 79 -22.75 -7.98 -8.60
C ALA A 79 -23.28 -8.09 -7.17
N SER A 80 -23.27 -9.29 -6.57
CA SER A 80 -23.77 -9.52 -5.21
C SER A 80 -22.97 -8.76 -4.14
N ILE A 81 -21.67 -8.56 -4.36
CA ILE A 81 -20.79 -7.76 -3.48
C ILE A 81 -20.66 -6.30 -3.93
N ARG A 82 -21.36 -5.89 -4.99
CA ARG A 82 -21.26 -4.57 -5.63
C ARG A 82 -19.80 -4.18 -5.95
N PHE A 83 -19.04 -5.12 -6.50
CA PHE A 83 -17.63 -4.92 -6.79
C PHE A 83 -17.43 -3.95 -7.95
N ASP A 84 -16.61 -2.92 -7.73
CA ASP A 84 -16.13 -2.03 -8.76
C ASP A 84 -14.81 -2.55 -9.34
N ARG A 85 -14.82 -2.89 -10.64
CA ARG A 85 -13.65 -3.42 -11.35
C ARG A 85 -12.56 -2.38 -11.58
N SER A 86 -12.89 -1.09 -11.59
CA SER A 86 -11.89 -0.03 -11.75
C SER A 86 -10.86 -0.04 -10.61
N ARG A 87 -11.22 -0.61 -9.45
CA ARG A 87 -10.33 -0.84 -8.31
C ARG A 87 -9.17 -1.79 -8.61
N LEU A 88 -9.22 -2.52 -9.73
CA LEU A 88 -8.17 -3.44 -10.17
C LEU A 88 -7.31 -2.83 -11.29
N GLU A 89 -7.60 -1.60 -11.71
CA GLU A 89 -6.87 -0.95 -12.79
C GLU A 89 -5.58 -0.32 -12.24
N SER A 90 -4.45 -0.85 -12.67
CA SER A 90 -3.14 -0.20 -12.52
C SER A 90 -2.30 -0.50 -13.76
N PRO A 91 -1.61 0.49 -14.34
CA PRO A 91 -0.71 0.24 -15.46
C PRO A 91 0.39 -0.76 -15.10
N LEU A 92 0.59 -1.78 -15.94
CA LEU A 92 1.72 -2.69 -15.82
C LEU A 92 3.01 -1.97 -16.21
N VAL A 93 3.99 -1.97 -15.30
CA VAL A 93 5.32 -1.41 -15.52
C VAL A 93 6.23 -2.44 -16.19
N GLY A 94 6.11 -3.70 -15.75
CA GLY A 94 6.78 -4.84 -16.35
C GLY A 94 6.71 -6.09 -15.49
N GLU A 95 7.28 -7.17 -16.01
CA GLU A 95 7.37 -8.44 -15.31
C GLU A 95 8.85 -8.83 -15.17
N VAL A 96 9.24 -9.22 -13.95
CA VAL A 96 10.56 -9.77 -13.67
C VAL A 96 10.47 -11.29 -13.61
N SER A 97 11.08 -11.95 -14.59
CA SER A 97 11.27 -13.39 -14.55
C SER A 97 12.25 -13.78 -13.45
N VAL A 98 11.84 -14.72 -12.61
CA VAL A 98 12.65 -15.21 -11.48
C VAL A 98 13.21 -16.59 -11.80
N LYS A 99 14.27 -16.98 -11.10
CA LYS A 99 14.91 -18.28 -11.31
C LYS A 99 13.98 -19.45 -10.93
N PHE A 100 13.15 -19.28 -9.91
CA PHE A 100 12.23 -20.30 -9.41
C PHE A 100 10.89 -19.70 -8.96
N GLY A 101 9.80 -20.34 -9.38
CA GLY A 101 8.44 -19.96 -8.99
C GLY A 101 7.83 -18.86 -9.87
N PRO A 102 6.75 -18.21 -9.41
CA PRO A 102 6.08 -17.17 -10.17
C PRO A 102 6.97 -15.92 -10.28
N GLY A 103 6.93 -15.31 -11.48
CA GLY A 103 7.54 -14.01 -11.73
C GLY A 103 6.96 -12.92 -10.82
N VAL A 104 7.65 -11.78 -10.81
CA VAL A 104 7.18 -10.59 -10.11
C VAL A 104 6.54 -9.66 -11.12
N GLU A 105 5.23 -9.48 -11.02
CA GLU A 105 4.49 -8.49 -11.80
C GLU A 105 4.56 -7.15 -11.06
N VAL A 106 5.12 -6.13 -11.70
CA VAL A 106 5.24 -4.79 -11.14
C VAL A 106 4.25 -3.88 -11.86
N TYR A 107 3.28 -3.38 -11.12
CA TYR A 107 2.33 -2.37 -11.57
C TYR A 107 2.69 -1.02 -10.95
N ARG A 108 2.02 0.04 -11.41
CA ARG A 108 2.20 1.39 -10.84
C ARG A 108 1.87 1.42 -9.35
N ASP A 109 0.77 0.76 -8.97
CA ASP A 109 0.17 0.90 -7.64
C ASP A 109 0.39 -0.35 -6.75
N TRP A 110 0.84 -1.47 -7.31
CA TRP A 110 1.11 -2.70 -6.56
C TRP A 110 2.19 -3.58 -7.19
N VAL A 111 2.81 -4.42 -6.37
CA VAL A 111 3.73 -5.48 -6.77
C VAL A 111 3.10 -6.82 -6.41
N ILE A 112 3.01 -7.74 -7.38
CA ILE A 112 2.36 -9.04 -7.21
C ILE A 112 3.36 -10.15 -7.52
N ARG A 113 3.43 -11.14 -6.63
CA ARG A 113 4.16 -12.39 -6.85
C ARG A 113 3.27 -13.58 -6.49
N GLY A 114 2.64 -14.18 -7.50
CA GLY A 114 1.80 -15.37 -7.32
C GLY A 114 0.51 -15.11 -6.53
N GLN A 115 0.55 -15.32 -5.22
CA GLN A 115 -0.58 -15.12 -4.29
C GLN A 115 -0.30 -14.03 -3.25
N GLU A 116 0.87 -13.41 -3.34
CA GLU A 116 1.29 -12.31 -2.50
C GLU A 116 1.19 -11.02 -3.31
N ALA A 117 0.66 -9.97 -2.70
CA ALA A 117 0.55 -8.65 -3.28
C ALA A 117 0.87 -7.58 -2.24
N HIS A 118 1.59 -6.56 -2.66
CA HIS A 118 1.96 -5.42 -1.83
C HIS A 118 1.66 -4.12 -2.54
N ASP A 119 1.14 -3.15 -1.80
CA ASP A 119 0.85 -1.82 -2.33
C ASP A 119 2.14 -1.01 -2.46
N VAL A 120 2.24 -0.23 -3.54
CA VAL A 120 3.36 0.68 -3.77
C VAL A 120 3.14 1.96 -2.99
N GLU A 121 4.09 2.28 -2.11
CA GLU A 121 4.09 3.47 -1.26
C GLU A 121 5.14 4.47 -1.76
N ALA A 122 5.07 5.73 -1.30
CA ALA A 122 6.08 6.76 -1.64
C ALA A 122 7.52 6.38 -1.19
N THR A 123 7.63 5.52 -0.18
CA THR A 123 8.88 4.97 0.34
C THR A 123 9.37 3.75 -0.43
N THR A 124 8.55 3.17 -1.31
CA THR A 124 8.92 1.97 -2.06
C THR A 124 10.09 2.26 -2.99
N TRP A 125 11.10 1.40 -2.94
CA TRP A 125 12.22 1.40 -3.86
C TRP A 125 12.62 -0.03 -4.23
N ALA A 126 13.22 -0.16 -5.40
CA ALA A 126 13.72 -1.43 -5.92
C ALA A 126 15.17 -1.33 -6.37
N LYS A 127 15.91 -2.42 -6.24
CA LYS A 127 17.28 -2.55 -6.75
C LYS A 127 17.56 -3.98 -7.16
N VAL A 128 18.30 -4.15 -8.24
CA VAL A 128 18.85 -5.44 -8.63
C VAL A 128 20.31 -5.52 -8.21
N LEU A 129 20.62 -6.51 -7.38
CA LEU A 129 21.96 -6.84 -6.94
C LEU A 129 22.48 -7.97 -7.82
N THR A 130 23.68 -7.83 -8.37
CA THR A 130 24.34 -8.91 -9.12
C THR A 130 25.72 -9.17 -8.55
N SER A 131 26.13 -10.43 -8.50
CA SER A 131 27.46 -10.83 -8.07
C SER A 131 27.97 -12.04 -8.85
N GLY A 132 29.22 -12.44 -8.61
CA GLY A 132 29.86 -13.56 -9.29
C GLY A 132 30.42 -13.20 -10.67
N ARG A 133 30.98 -14.22 -11.34
CA ARG A 133 31.53 -14.10 -12.70
C ARG A 133 31.18 -15.34 -13.50
N GLU A 134 31.09 -15.15 -14.80
CA GLU A 134 30.99 -16.22 -15.78
C GLU A 134 32.40 -16.71 -16.12
N PHE A 135 32.68 -17.99 -15.87
CA PHE A 135 33.88 -18.68 -16.34
C PHE A 135 33.50 -19.65 -17.45
N LYS A 136 34.47 -20.00 -18.31
CA LYS A 136 34.27 -20.85 -19.49
C LYS A 136 33.65 -22.22 -19.18
N ASP A 137 33.90 -22.74 -17.97
CA ASP A 137 33.48 -24.04 -17.46
C ASP A 137 32.57 -23.96 -16.22
N ARG A 138 32.34 -22.74 -15.69
CA ARG A 138 31.54 -22.54 -14.47
C ARG A 138 30.89 -21.16 -14.44
N ASP A 139 29.56 -21.13 -14.39
CA ASP A 139 28.84 -19.89 -14.10
C ASP A 139 28.59 -19.75 -12.59
N THR A 140 29.13 -18.68 -12.00
CA THR A 140 28.89 -18.32 -10.59
C THR A 140 28.04 -17.07 -10.43
N ARG A 141 27.52 -16.52 -11.54
CA ARG A 141 26.72 -15.31 -11.52
C ARG A 141 25.43 -15.53 -10.72
N THR A 142 25.08 -14.51 -9.95
CA THR A 142 23.81 -14.44 -9.24
C THR A 142 23.18 -13.07 -9.47
N ALA A 143 21.86 -13.03 -9.50
CA ALA A 143 21.10 -11.80 -9.52
C ALA A 143 19.94 -11.91 -8.51
N GLU A 144 19.66 -10.82 -7.80
CA GLU A 144 18.57 -10.72 -6.85
C GLU A 144 17.86 -9.38 -7.03
N LEU A 145 16.54 -9.41 -7.18
CA LEU A 145 15.70 -8.23 -7.09
C LEU A 145 15.31 -8.04 -5.63
N GLN A 146 15.64 -6.88 -5.09
CA GLN A 146 15.19 -6.43 -3.78
C GLN A 146 14.20 -5.28 -3.97
N ILE A 147 13.02 -5.39 -3.36
CA ILE A 147 12.03 -4.31 -3.27
C ILE A 147 11.75 -4.07 -1.79
N VAL A 148 11.77 -2.81 -1.36
CA VAL A 148 11.60 -2.43 0.04
C VAL A 148 10.67 -1.23 0.11
N SER A 149 9.70 -1.29 1.01
CA SER A 149 8.88 -0.17 1.43
C SER A 149 8.93 0.00 2.95
N ALA A 150 8.14 0.93 3.51
CA ALA A 150 8.10 1.14 4.95
C ALA A 150 7.42 -0.04 5.67
N SER A 151 6.40 -0.64 5.07
CA SER A 151 5.58 -1.69 5.68
C SER A 151 5.89 -3.11 5.22
N TRP A 152 6.67 -3.28 4.14
CA TRP A 152 6.95 -4.58 3.54
C TRP A 152 8.29 -4.61 2.82
N SER A 153 8.81 -5.82 2.59
CA SER A 153 9.98 -6.02 1.72
C SER A 153 9.94 -7.38 1.05
N MET A 154 10.56 -7.47 -0.12
CA MET A 154 10.64 -8.69 -0.92
C MET A 154 12.05 -8.84 -1.50
N ARG A 155 12.57 -10.06 -1.49
CA ARG A 155 13.80 -10.45 -2.18
C ARG A 155 13.54 -11.66 -3.04
N VAL A 156 13.95 -11.60 -4.30
CA VAL A 156 13.64 -12.65 -5.26
C VAL A 156 14.85 -12.94 -6.15
N PRO A 157 15.29 -14.20 -6.26
CA PRO A 157 16.39 -14.56 -7.15
C PRO A 157 15.96 -14.38 -8.60
N VAL A 158 16.73 -13.59 -9.34
CA VAL A 158 16.54 -13.33 -10.77
C VAL A 158 17.54 -14.17 -11.55
N ASP A 159 17.17 -14.57 -12.76
CA ASP A 159 18.12 -15.14 -13.71
C ASP A 159 19.20 -14.08 -14.05
N PRO A 160 20.50 -14.36 -13.84
CA PRO A 160 21.58 -13.42 -14.20
C PRO A 160 21.49 -12.88 -15.63
N ASP A 161 21.04 -13.69 -16.59
CA ASP A 161 20.91 -13.27 -17.99
C ASP A 161 19.73 -12.29 -18.20
N ARG A 162 18.78 -12.25 -17.26
CA ARG A 162 17.64 -11.33 -17.24
C ARG A 162 17.84 -10.13 -16.31
N ALA A 163 19.00 -10.01 -15.66
CA ALA A 163 19.26 -8.96 -14.68
C ALA A 163 19.07 -7.54 -15.23
N ASN A 164 19.42 -7.30 -16.51
CA ASN A 164 19.22 -5.98 -17.14
C ASN A 164 17.75 -5.62 -17.33
N GLY A 165 16.91 -6.59 -17.71
CA GLY A 165 15.45 -6.39 -17.78
C GLY A 165 14.86 -6.11 -16.41
N ALA A 166 15.30 -6.85 -15.38
CA ALA A 166 14.90 -6.61 -14.00
C ALA A 166 15.31 -5.22 -13.50
N ARG A 167 16.51 -4.73 -13.87
CA ARG A 167 16.97 -3.36 -13.56
C ARG A 167 16.07 -2.32 -14.18
N PHE A 168 15.72 -2.48 -15.45
CA PHE A 168 14.83 -1.56 -16.14
C PHE A 168 13.46 -1.46 -15.44
N VAL A 169 12.87 -2.58 -15.04
CA VAL A 169 11.61 -2.58 -14.27
C VAL A 169 11.79 -1.91 -12.90
N ALA A 170 12.88 -2.21 -12.18
CA ALA A 170 13.19 -1.60 -10.89
C ALA A 170 13.37 -0.06 -11.00
N ASP A 171 14.04 0.41 -12.05
CA ASP A 171 14.27 1.83 -12.30
C ASP A 171 12.97 2.56 -12.64
N GLN A 172 12.07 1.94 -13.42
CA GLN A 172 10.74 2.50 -13.67
C GLN A 172 9.89 2.58 -12.40
N LEU A 173 9.91 1.53 -11.55
CA LEU A 173 9.22 1.57 -10.25
C LEU A 173 9.78 2.70 -9.37
N ASN A 174 11.09 2.86 -9.32
CA ASN A 174 11.74 3.96 -8.60
C ASN A 174 11.35 5.34 -9.15
N ALA A 175 11.19 5.47 -10.47
CA ALA A 175 10.77 6.73 -11.08
C ALA A 175 9.32 7.08 -10.70
N ILE A 176 8.42 6.08 -10.74
CA ILE A 176 7.03 6.21 -10.31
C ILE A 176 6.97 6.66 -8.85
N THR A 177 7.67 5.98 -7.94
CA THR A 177 7.62 6.30 -6.51
C THR A 177 8.23 7.67 -6.21
N ARG A 178 9.33 8.05 -6.88
CA ARG A 178 9.89 9.41 -6.76
C ARG A 178 8.92 10.50 -7.20
N SER A 179 8.16 10.27 -8.28
CA SER A 179 7.16 11.23 -8.76
C SER A 179 5.99 11.43 -7.78
N ALA A 180 5.70 10.41 -6.95
CA ALA A 180 4.66 10.43 -5.94
C ALA A 180 5.13 11.01 -4.59
N ARG A 181 6.44 11.24 -4.40
CA ARG A 181 6.94 11.85 -3.16
C ARG A 181 6.49 13.31 -3.08
N PRO A 182 6.09 13.79 -1.89
CA PRO A 182 5.89 15.22 -1.67
C PRO A 182 7.14 15.97 -2.14
N ARG A 183 6.95 17.03 -2.94
CA ARG A 183 8.06 17.88 -3.37
C ARG A 183 8.80 18.37 -2.13
N ALA A 184 10.11 18.23 -2.12
CA ALA A 184 10.94 18.88 -1.10
C ALA A 184 10.68 20.39 -1.19
N ALA A 185 10.52 21.04 -0.03
CA ALA A 185 10.42 22.49 0.02
C ALA A 185 11.65 23.10 -0.65
N THR A 186 11.42 23.94 -1.64
CA THR A 186 12.50 24.66 -2.33
C THR A 186 12.91 25.89 -1.52
N SER A 187 14.09 26.44 -1.80
CA SER A 187 14.50 27.72 -1.21
C SER A 187 13.52 28.87 -1.52
N ALA A 188 12.81 28.78 -2.64
CA ALA A 188 11.75 29.73 -2.98
C ALA A 188 10.53 29.57 -2.06
N ASP A 189 10.13 28.34 -1.74
CA ASP A 189 9.03 28.06 -0.81
C ASP A 189 9.36 28.55 0.60
N ILE A 190 10.62 28.36 1.04
CA ILE A 190 11.10 28.85 2.34
C ILE A 190 11.11 30.39 2.37
N LYS A 191 11.55 31.04 1.27
CA LYS A 191 11.57 32.49 1.16
C LYS A 191 10.16 33.10 1.12
N ALA A 192 9.23 32.44 0.43
CA ALA A 192 7.82 32.82 0.40
C ALA A 192 7.22 32.76 1.81
N LEU A 193 7.46 31.67 2.54
CA LEU A 193 7.02 31.53 3.93
C LEU A 193 7.56 32.65 4.84
N GLY A 194 8.84 33.00 4.70
CA GLY A 194 9.43 34.12 5.44
C GLY A 194 8.79 35.47 5.10
N SER A 195 8.52 35.72 3.82
CA SER A 195 7.88 36.97 3.36
C SER A 195 6.44 37.08 3.84
N ASP A 196 5.70 35.97 3.88
CA ASP A 196 4.33 35.92 4.40
C ASP A 196 4.31 36.17 5.92
N MET A 197 5.32 35.67 6.65
CA MET A 197 5.48 35.91 8.09
C MET A 197 5.76 37.38 8.39
N GLU A 198 6.67 38.01 7.64
CA GLU A 198 6.97 39.45 7.73
C GLU A 198 5.71 40.29 7.46
N ALA A 199 4.92 39.92 6.44
CA ALA A 199 3.67 40.59 6.13
C ALA A 199 2.61 40.43 7.23
N MET A 200 2.57 39.28 7.91
CA MET A 200 1.66 39.05 9.04
C MET A 200 2.07 39.87 10.26
N LEU A 201 3.37 39.93 10.57
CA LEU A 201 3.94 40.77 11.62
C LEU A 201 3.62 42.25 11.37
N GLU A 202 3.81 42.74 10.14
CA GLU A 202 3.51 44.11 9.77
C GLU A 202 2.02 44.44 9.95
N LYS A 203 1.13 43.52 9.55
CA LYS A 203 -0.32 43.67 9.76
C LYS A 203 -0.69 43.75 11.23
N LEU A 204 -0.08 42.93 12.08
CA LEU A 204 -0.33 42.92 13.52
C LEU A 204 0.14 44.23 14.17
N VAL A 205 1.33 44.71 13.80
CA VAL A 205 1.85 46.01 14.26
C VAL A 205 0.92 47.15 13.82
N MET A 206 0.48 47.13 12.56
CA MET A 206 -0.36 48.17 11.94
C MET A 206 -1.87 48.02 12.21
N ALA A 207 -2.30 46.95 12.88
CA ALA A 207 -3.72 46.66 13.10
C ALA A 207 -4.39 47.84 13.84
N SER A 208 -5.30 48.53 13.16
CA SER A 208 -6.05 49.64 13.74
C SER A 208 -7.19 49.09 14.60
N GLY A 209 -7.34 49.61 15.82
CA GLY A 209 -8.40 49.21 16.76
C GLY A 209 -7.99 48.24 17.87
N ALA A 210 -6.87 47.51 17.72
CA ALA A 210 -6.31 46.69 18.81
C ALA A 210 -5.40 47.53 19.72
N SER A 211 -5.52 47.35 21.04
CA SER A 211 -4.65 47.97 22.03
C SER A 211 -3.22 47.41 21.95
N PRO A 212 -2.20 48.16 22.42
CA PRO A 212 -0.82 47.65 22.46
C PRO A 212 -0.68 46.34 23.24
N ALA A 213 -1.47 46.15 24.31
CA ALA A 213 -1.45 44.92 25.10
C ALA A 213 -1.98 43.71 24.33
N GLU A 214 -3.05 43.88 23.55
CA GLU A 214 -3.62 42.82 22.71
C GLU A 214 -2.63 42.40 21.61
N LYS A 215 -2.02 43.38 20.93
CA LYS A 215 -1.00 43.12 19.91
C LYS A 215 0.21 42.37 20.48
N ILE A 216 0.68 42.75 21.67
CA ILE A 216 1.81 42.07 22.32
C ILE A 216 1.44 40.65 22.75
N SER A 217 0.20 40.42 23.20
CA SER A 217 -0.28 39.08 23.52
C SER A 217 -0.25 38.18 22.29
N GLU A 218 -0.76 38.66 21.17
CA GLU A 218 -0.80 37.91 19.91
C GLU A 218 0.61 37.66 19.35
N LEU A 219 1.52 38.62 19.46
CA LEU A 219 2.96 38.44 19.19
C LEU A 219 3.62 37.39 20.09
N SER A 220 3.25 37.38 21.37
CA SER A 220 3.75 36.39 22.33
C SER A 220 3.29 34.99 21.96
N ASP A 221 2.04 34.82 21.52
CA ASP A 221 1.50 33.53 21.07
C ASP A 221 2.24 33.02 19.83
N LEU A 222 2.58 33.91 18.88
CA LEU A 222 3.41 33.58 17.72
C LEU A 222 4.82 33.13 18.12
N ARG A 223 5.43 33.80 19.11
CA ARG A 223 6.73 33.41 19.67
C ARG A 223 6.67 32.06 20.37
N PHE A 224 5.65 31.82 21.22
CA PHE A 224 5.45 30.53 21.89
C PHE A 224 5.24 29.39 20.89
N GLY A 225 4.54 29.66 19.78
CA GLY A 225 4.39 28.74 18.66
C GLY A 225 5.66 28.50 17.84
N ARG A 226 6.78 29.18 18.15
CA ARG A 226 8.03 29.21 17.38
C ARG A 226 7.83 29.62 15.91
N LEU A 227 6.82 30.44 15.64
CA LEU A 227 6.54 30.97 14.31
C LEU A 227 7.41 32.19 13.99
N ILE A 228 7.90 32.87 15.03
CA ILE A 228 8.84 33.98 14.94
C ILE A 228 9.99 33.78 15.94
N SER A 229 11.14 34.36 15.62
CA SER A 229 12.32 34.37 16.50
C SER A 229 12.19 35.39 17.64
N ASP A 230 13.04 35.24 18.66
CA ASP A 230 13.11 36.16 19.80
C ASP A 230 13.50 37.59 19.36
N ASP A 231 14.36 37.71 18.36
CA ASP A 231 14.80 39.01 17.82
C ASP A 231 13.66 39.72 17.06
N GLU A 232 12.90 38.97 16.24
CA GLU A 232 11.72 39.50 15.53
C GLU A 232 10.62 39.93 16.50
N TYR A 233 10.44 39.18 17.60
CA TYR A 233 9.50 39.51 18.66
C TYR A 233 9.87 40.83 19.35
N GLU A 234 11.10 41.02 19.80
CA GLU A 234 11.49 42.26 20.47
C GLU A 234 11.47 43.46 19.51
N ALA A 235 11.85 43.28 18.24
CA ALA A 235 11.75 44.32 17.23
C ALA A 235 10.29 44.76 16.97
N ALA A 236 9.37 43.82 16.80
CA ALA A 236 7.94 44.12 16.59
C ALA A 236 7.28 44.73 17.83
N LYS A 237 7.63 44.24 19.03
CA LYS A 237 7.18 44.79 20.31
C LYS A 237 7.65 46.23 20.52
N SER A 238 8.90 46.56 20.19
CA SER A 238 9.42 47.94 20.24
C SER A 238 8.59 48.87 19.35
N ARG A 239 8.28 48.42 18.13
CA ARG A 239 7.43 49.18 17.18
C ARG A 239 6.01 49.41 17.68
N ILE A 240 5.40 48.42 18.34
CA ILE A 240 4.06 48.56 18.95
C ILE A 240 4.07 49.52 20.13
N LEU A 241 5.12 49.48 20.94
CA LEU A 241 5.28 50.34 22.12
C LEU A 241 5.81 51.75 21.79
N GLY A 242 6.31 51.95 20.56
CA GLY A 242 6.82 53.24 20.09
C GLY A 242 8.16 53.65 20.72
N ILE A 243 8.99 52.68 21.12
CA ILE A 243 10.30 52.85 21.76
C ILE A 243 11.43 52.33 20.88
#